data_AF-A0A517M1P2-F1
#
_entry.id   AF-A0A517M1P2-F1
#
_cell.length_a   1.000
_cell.length_b   1.000
_cell.length_c   1.000
_cell.angle_alpha   90.00
_cell.angle_beta   90.00
_cell.angle_gamma   90.00
#
_symmetry.space_group_name_H-M   'P 1'
#
loop_
_entity.id
_entity.type
_entity.pdbx_description
1 polymer ?
#
loop_
_entity_poly.entity_id
_entity_poly.type
_entity_poly.pdbx_seq_one_letter_code
_entity_poly.pdbx_strand_id
1 'polypeptide(L)'
;MASLQHATEDGRDSWKLRFYLNKKRKVIGLGTIAKADAEEAKESIEYLIECSDRSRTPCKSTRQWLDRIPNGLHSRLAALGLCEARVVRDLPTTVIAYCRSYIAGRKDWYTANSGKQFKRGHSLSAFVERWWNAPHTLLRSLGHLGFPRSSDP
;
A
#
# COMPACT_ATOMS: atom_id res chain seq x y z
N MET A 1 -26.22 15.50 10.87
CA MET A 1 -25.65 16.84 10.59
C MET A 1 -24.22 16.88 11.08
N ALA A 2 -23.30 17.22 10.20
CA ALA A 2 -21.90 17.45 10.48
C ALA A 2 -21.67 18.95 10.74
N SER A 3 -20.78 19.25 11.67
CA SER A 3 -20.39 20.61 12.03
C SER A 3 -18.89 20.76 11.80
N LEU A 4 -18.54 21.79 11.02
CA LEU A 4 -17.15 22.15 10.74
C LEU A 4 -16.65 23.08 11.84
N GLN A 5 -15.45 22.81 12.36
CA GLN A 5 -14.78 23.66 13.32
C GLN A 5 -13.39 24.02 12.83
N HIS A 6 -13.10 25.31 12.85
CA HIS A 6 -11.77 25.85 12.65
C HIS A 6 -11.03 25.84 13.99
N ALA A 7 -9.84 25.26 14.02
CA ALA A 7 -8.97 25.25 15.18
C ALA A 7 -7.58 25.69 14.75
N THR A 8 -7.19 26.90 15.18
CA THR A 8 -5.83 27.41 15.02
C THR A 8 -5.03 26.97 16.26
N GLU A 9 -4.07 26.08 16.07
CA GLU A 9 -3.24 25.54 17.15
C GLU A 9 -1.77 25.73 16.73
N ASP A 10 -0.96 26.34 17.59
CA ASP A 10 0.46 26.65 17.32
C ASP A 10 0.74 27.45 16.04
N GLY A 11 -0.19 28.34 15.67
CA GLY A 11 -0.10 29.14 14.44
C GLY A 11 -0.37 28.36 13.16
N ARG A 12 -0.86 27.12 13.26
CA ARG A 12 -1.31 26.32 12.12
C ARG A 12 -2.82 26.20 12.13
N ASP A 13 -3.43 26.54 11.00
CA ASP A 13 -4.86 26.39 10.79
C ASP A 13 -5.21 24.93 10.51
N SER A 14 -6.04 24.36 11.37
CA SER A 14 -6.52 22.98 11.24
C SER A 14 -8.04 22.93 11.24
N TRP A 15 -8.60 22.10 10.36
CA TRP A 15 -10.03 21.88 10.31
C TRP A 15 -10.40 20.58 11.01
N LYS A 16 -11.43 20.62 11.86
CA LYS A 16 -11.98 19.46 12.58
C LYS A 16 -13.47 19.33 12.23
N LEU A 17 -13.88 18.17 11.72
CA LEU A 17 -15.26 17.85 11.39
C LEU A 17 -15.87 16.99 12.50
N ARG A 18 -17.00 17.42 13.06
CA ARG A 18 -17.76 16.70 14.09
C ARG A 18 -19.09 16.21 13.53
N PHE A 19 -19.39 14.93 13.66
CA PHE A 19 -20.67 14.36 13.20
C PHE A 19 -21.13 13.22 14.11
N TYR A 20 -22.33 12.71 13.84
CA TYR A 20 -22.89 11.54 14.52
C TYR A 20 -22.92 10.36 13.55
N LEU A 21 -22.46 9.21 14.02
CA LEU A 21 -22.54 7.93 13.31
C LEU A 21 -23.02 6.88 14.30
N ASN A 22 -24.09 6.16 13.98
CA ASN A 22 -24.67 5.14 14.86
C ASN A 22 -24.96 5.66 16.28
N LYS A 23 -25.57 6.86 16.40
CA LYS A 23 -25.86 7.56 17.67
C LYS A 23 -24.63 7.93 18.51
N LYS A 24 -23.40 7.73 18.01
CA LYS A 24 -22.15 8.13 18.69
C LYS A 24 -21.55 9.34 18.00
N ARG A 25 -21.07 10.31 18.80
CA ARG A 25 -20.35 11.47 18.27
C ARG A 25 -18.96 11.06 17.83
N LYS A 26 -18.57 11.42 16.62
CA LYS A 26 -17.24 11.18 16.02
C LYS A 26 -16.63 12.50 15.58
N VAL A 27 -15.31 12.55 15.61
CA VAL A 27 -14.52 13.72 15.19
C VAL A 27 -13.43 13.24 14.23
N ILE A 28 -13.32 13.89 13.08
CA ILE A 28 -12.24 13.67 12.11
C ILE A 28 -11.48 14.99 11.94
N GLY A 29 -10.15 14.97 12.05
CA GLY A 29 -9.32 16.12 11.68
C GLY A 29 -9.08 16.14 10.17
N LEU A 30 -9.49 17.16 9.44
CA LEU A 30 -9.21 17.25 8.00
C LEU A 30 -7.75 17.65 7.72
N GLY A 31 -7.07 18.23 8.71
CA GLY A 31 -5.69 18.70 8.61
C GLY A 31 -5.62 20.14 8.11
N THR A 32 -4.49 20.49 7.50
CA THR A 32 -4.24 21.79 6.87
C THR A 32 -4.79 21.75 5.44
N ILE A 33 -6.04 22.16 5.27
CA ILE A 33 -6.71 22.23 3.95
C ILE A 33 -7.37 23.60 3.79
N ALA A 34 -7.64 24.00 2.54
CA ALA A 34 -8.37 25.24 2.27
C ALA A 34 -9.81 25.15 2.79
N LYS A 35 -10.41 26.29 3.13
CA LYS A 35 -11.79 26.35 3.61
C LYS A 35 -12.79 25.75 2.61
N ALA A 36 -12.59 26.01 1.32
CA ALA A 36 -13.44 25.47 0.25
C ALA A 36 -13.42 23.94 0.23
N ASP A 37 -12.23 23.33 0.29
CA ASP A 37 -12.07 21.87 0.36
C ASP A 37 -12.69 21.28 1.64
N ALA A 38 -12.66 22.03 2.74
CA ALA A 38 -13.26 21.62 4.01
C ALA A 38 -14.80 21.61 3.95
N GLU A 39 -15.40 22.56 3.22
CA GLU A 39 -16.84 22.61 2.96
C GLU A 39 -17.27 21.48 2.01
N GLU A 40 -16.54 21.25 0.92
CA GLU A 40 -16.78 20.12 0.01
C GLU A 40 -16.66 18.76 0.74
N ALA A 41 -15.66 18.62 1.62
CA ALA A 41 -15.48 17.43 2.44
C ALA A 41 -16.63 17.23 3.43
N LYS A 42 -17.14 18.31 4.03
CA LYS A 42 -18.31 18.26 4.92
C LYS A 42 -19.52 17.73 4.16
N GLU A 43 -19.86 18.31 3.02
CA GLU A 43 -21.02 17.90 2.20
C GLU A 43 -20.91 16.43 1.76
N SER A 44 -19.73 16.04 1.28
CA SER A 44 -19.48 14.66 0.85
C SER A 44 -19.59 13.65 2.00
N ILE A 45 -19.09 14.00 3.20
CA ILE A 45 -19.18 13.13 4.38
C ILE A 45 -20.61 13.03 4.90
N GLU A 46 -21.37 14.13 4.92
CA GLU A 46 -22.80 14.10 5.29
C GLU A 46 -23.58 13.16 4.37
N TYR A 47 -23.31 13.24 3.07
CA TYR A 47 -23.92 12.37 2.08
C TYR A 47 -23.50 10.89 2.24
N LEU A 48 -22.24 10.62 2.57
CA LEU A 48 -21.78 9.25 2.88
C LEU A 48 -22.46 8.66 4.11
N ILE A 49 -22.69 9.46 5.15
CA ILE A 49 -23.43 9.03 6.35
C ILE A 49 -24.87 8.69 5.98
N GLU A 50 -25.55 9.54 5.21
CA GLU A 50 -26.91 9.27 4.74
C GLU A 50 -26.98 7.98 3.90
N CYS A 51 -26.00 7.76 3.03
CA CYS A 51 -25.91 6.53 2.23
C CYS A 51 -25.68 5.29 3.11
N SER A 52 -24.80 5.39 4.11
CA SER A 52 -24.50 4.32 5.06
C SER A 52 -25.74 3.91 5.87
N ASP A 53 -26.46 4.89 6.41
CA ASP A 53 -27.69 4.65 7.18
C ASP A 53 -28.79 3.98 6.33
N ARG A 54 -28.85 4.29 5.04
CA ARG A 54 -29.85 3.75 4.09
C ARG A 54 -29.36 2.54 3.29
N SER A 55 -28.14 2.07 3.52
CA SER A 55 -27.50 1.01 2.71
C SER A 55 -27.53 1.28 1.20
N ARG A 56 -27.34 2.55 0.79
CA ARG A 56 -27.34 2.98 -0.62
C ARG A 56 -25.92 3.20 -1.13
N THR A 57 -25.75 3.03 -2.44
CA THR A 57 -24.49 3.34 -3.13
C THR A 57 -24.32 4.86 -3.28
N PRO A 58 -23.13 5.41 -3.01
CA PRO A 58 -22.87 6.84 -3.18
C PRO A 58 -22.91 7.29 -4.64
N CYS A 59 -23.34 8.53 -4.87
CA CYS A 59 -23.35 9.18 -6.17
C CYS A 59 -21.95 9.23 -6.82
N LYS A 60 -21.92 9.46 -8.14
CA LYS A 60 -20.68 9.52 -8.92
C LYS A 60 -19.74 10.64 -8.43
N SER A 61 -20.30 11.80 -8.07
CA SER A 61 -19.51 12.95 -7.58
C SER A 61 -18.75 12.59 -6.30
N THR A 62 -19.43 12.04 -5.30
CA THR A 62 -18.81 11.61 -4.03
C THR A 62 -17.78 10.51 -4.24
N ARG A 63 -17.99 9.60 -5.19
CA ARG A 63 -16.97 8.59 -5.55
C ARG A 63 -15.72 9.23 -6.15
N GLN A 64 -15.87 10.16 -7.09
CA GLN A 64 -14.74 10.90 -7.65
C GLN A 64 -14.00 11.73 -6.59
N TRP A 65 -14.74 12.28 -5.63
CA TRP A 65 -14.15 12.95 -4.47
C TRP A 65 -13.32 11.97 -3.61
N LEU A 66 -13.84 10.78 -3.31
CA LEU A 66 -13.12 9.72 -2.58
C LEU A 66 -11.82 9.27 -3.29
N ASP A 67 -11.76 9.36 -4.62
CA ASP A 67 -10.54 9.07 -5.36
C ASP A 67 -9.47 10.15 -5.19
N ARG A 68 -9.88 11.42 -5.12
CA ARG A 68 -9.00 12.61 -5.02
C ARG A 68 -8.46 12.88 -3.62
N ILE A 69 -9.15 12.45 -2.56
CA ILE A 69 -8.74 12.74 -1.17
C ILE A 69 -7.40 12.11 -0.79
N PRO A 70 -6.65 12.74 0.14
CA PRO A 70 -5.39 12.17 0.64
C PRO A 70 -5.61 10.87 1.39
N ASN A 71 -4.66 9.94 1.27
CA ASN A 71 -4.72 8.61 1.87
C ASN A 71 -5.00 8.67 3.39
N GLY A 72 -4.41 9.62 4.12
CA GLY A 72 -4.65 9.76 5.55
C GLY A 72 -6.10 10.09 5.92
N LEU A 73 -6.81 10.88 5.10
CA LEU A 73 -8.24 11.14 5.29
C LEU A 73 -9.05 9.90 4.92
N HIS A 74 -8.72 9.26 3.80
CA HIS A 74 -9.39 8.05 3.33
C HIS A 74 -9.30 6.90 4.36
N SER A 75 -8.12 6.64 4.92
CA SER A 75 -7.92 5.61 5.96
C SER A 75 -8.77 5.86 7.21
N ARG A 76 -8.98 7.13 7.58
CA ARG A 76 -9.82 7.48 8.73
C ARG A 76 -11.31 7.32 8.45
N LEU A 77 -11.76 7.62 7.24
CA LEU A 77 -13.14 7.32 6.81
C LEU A 77 -13.38 5.81 6.77
N ALA A 78 -12.43 5.03 6.26
CA ALA A 78 -12.51 3.57 6.22
C ALA A 78 -12.54 2.96 7.62
N ALA A 79 -11.72 3.49 8.56
CA ALA A 79 -11.74 3.06 9.96
C ALA A 79 -13.09 3.31 10.67
N LEU A 80 -13.89 4.26 10.18
CA LEU A 80 -15.25 4.51 10.66
C LEU A 80 -16.31 3.67 9.95
N GLY A 81 -15.94 2.89 8.92
CA GLY A 81 -16.85 2.08 8.13
C GLY A 81 -17.68 2.87 7.12
N LEU A 82 -17.28 4.10 6.78
CA LEU A 82 -17.99 4.92 5.79
C LEU A 82 -17.60 4.60 4.34
N CYS A 83 -16.38 4.09 4.14
CA CYS A 83 -15.90 3.66 2.84
C CYS A 83 -15.08 2.37 2.99
N GLU A 84 -14.90 1.66 1.88
CA GLU A 84 -13.98 0.53 1.82
C GLU A 84 -12.53 1.02 2.01
N ALA A 85 -11.68 0.23 2.66
CA ALA A 85 -10.27 0.57 2.78
C ALA A 85 -9.60 0.52 1.41
N ARG A 86 -8.92 1.61 1.01
CA ARG A 86 -8.14 1.63 -0.23
C ARG A 86 -7.03 0.60 -0.10
N VAL A 87 -7.00 -0.39 -0.99
CA VAL A 87 -5.91 -1.35 -1.08
C VAL A 87 -4.69 -0.61 -1.62
N VAL A 88 -3.88 -0.08 -0.72
CA VAL A 88 -2.53 0.39 -1.06
C VAL A 88 -1.73 -0.87 -1.34
N ARG A 89 -1.67 -1.26 -2.61
CA ARG A 89 -0.67 -2.23 -3.03
C ARG A 89 0.65 -1.48 -2.94
N ASP A 90 1.45 -1.82 -1.95
CA ASP A 90 2.86 -1.45 -1.92
C ASP A 90 3.53 -2.17 -3.09
N LEU A 91 3.33 -1.63 -4.30
CA LEU A 91 4.14 -2.06 -5.42
C LEU A 91 5.56 -1.63 -5.05
N PRO A 92 6.50 -2.58 -5.02
CA PRO A 92 7.87 -2.25 -4.73
C PRO A 92 8.34 -1.20 -5.73
N THR A 93 8.73 -0.04 -5.22
CA THR A 93 9.10 1.14 -6.01
C THR A 93 10.32 0.88 -6.89
N THR A 94 11.07 -0.17 -6.59
CA THR A 94 12.24 -0.61 -7.35
C THR A 94 12.04 -2.02 -7.88
N VAL A 95 12.58 -2.27 -9.07
CA VAL A 95 12.68 -3.61 -9.67
C VAL A 95 13.34 -4.59 -8.70
N ILE A 96 14.31 -4.13 -7.89
CA ILE A 96 14.98 -4.96 -6.88
C ILE A 96 14.00 -5.42 -5.80
N ALA A 97 13.18 -4.52 -5.26
CA ALA A 97 12.18 -4.88 -4.26
C ALA A 97 11.08 -5.78 -4.86
N TYR A 98 10.78 -5.63 -6.16
CA TYR A 98 9.90 -6.54 -6.90
C TYR A 98 10.49 -7.94 -7.03
N CYS A 99 11.75 -8.06 -7.47
CA CYS A 99 12.43 -9.35 -7.55
C CYS A 99 12.51 -10.04 -6.18
N ARG A 100 12.75 -9.28 -5.11
CA ARG A 100 12.77 -9.82 -3.73
C ARG A 100 11.41 -10.35 -3.30
N SER A 101 10.33 -9.60 -3.49
CA SER A 101 8.98 -10.06 -3.13
C SER A 101 8.52 -11.22 -4.00
N TYR A 102 8.89 -11.23 -5.29
CA TYR A 102 8.61 -12.31 -6.23
C TYR A 102 9.32 -13.62 -5.85
N ILE A 103 10.62 -13.57 -5.55
CA ILE A 103 11.38 -14.75 -5.11
C ILE A 103 10.85 -15.27 -3.76
N ALA A 104 10.54 -14.37 -2.81
CA ALA A 104 9.98 -14.76 -1.51
C ALA A 104 8.57 -15.36 -1.62
N GLY A 105 7.79 -14.93 -2.62
CA GLY A 105 6.44 -15.43 -2.88
C GLY A 105 6.37 -16.78 -3.60
N ARG A 106 7.47 -17.24 -4.23
CA ARG A 106 7.54 -18.57 -4.84
C ARG A 106 7.54 -19.64 -3.74
N LYS A 107 6.57 -20.53 -3.76
CA LYS A 107 6.45 -21.71 -2.87
C LYS A 107 6.75 -23.04 -3.58
N ASP A 108 6.85 -22.99 -4.90
CA ASP A 108 7.04 -24.13 -5.80
C ASP A 108 8.45 -24.73 -5.75
N TRP A 109 9.47 -23.92 -5.50
CA TRP A 109 10.87 -24.36 -5.39
C TRP A 109 11.20 -25.11 -4.09
N TYR A 110 10.33 -25.07 -3.08
CA TYR A 110 10.47 -25.81 -1.83
C TYR A 110 9.78 -27.18 -1.92
N THR A 111 10.15 -27.99 -2.90
CA THR A 111 9.67 -29.38 -2.97
C THR A 111 10.45 -30.24 -1.97
N ALA A 112 9.75 -31.08 -1.20
CA ALA A 112 10.29 -31.85 -0.07
C ALA A 112 11.50 -32.78 -0.39
N ASN A 113 11.86 -32.97 -1.65
CA ASN A 113 13.06 -33.72 -2.06
C ASN A 113 14.37 -32.89 -2.00
N SER A 114 14.29 -31.58 -1.81
CA SER A 114 15.45 -30.68 -1.70
C SER A 114 16.15 -30.74 -0.32
N GLY A 115 15.58 -31.45 0.66
CA GLY A 115 16.15 -31.59 2.01
C GLY A 115 17.44 -32.41 2.07
N LYS A 116 17.81 -33.14 1.01
CA LYS A 116 19.07 -33.91 0.93
C LYS A 116 20.20 -33.18 0.20
N GLN A 117 19.91 -32.10 -0.54
CA GLN A 117 20.94 -31.37 -1.30
C GLN A 117 21.54 -30.18 -0.54
N PHE A 118 20.88 -29.66 0.50
CA PHE A 118 21.34 -28.50 1.26
C PHE A 118 22.23 -28.82 2.48
N LYS A 119 22.93 -29.97 2.48
CA LYS A 119 23.96 -30.29 3.50
C LYS A 119 25.37 -29.87 3.11
N ARG A 120 25.58 -29.25 1.95
CA ARG A 120 26.87 -28.64 1.60
C ARG A 120 26.64 -27.14 1.42
N GLY A 121 27.26 -26.39 2.34
CA GLY A 121 27.01 -24.99 2.63
C GLY A 121 26.82 -24.11 1.41
N HIS A 122 25.81 -23.25 1.49
CA HIS A 122 25.89 -21.80 1.36
C HIS A 122 24.43 -21.31 1.42
N SER A 123 24.10 -20.49 2.41
CA SER A 123 22.80 -19.82 2.44
C SER A 123 22.66 -18.96 1.19
N LEU A 124 21.42 -18.80 0.70
CA LEU A 124 21.11 -17.91 -0.43
C LEU A 124 21.57 -16.46 -0.18
N SER A 125 21.63 -16.03 1.08
CA SER A 125 22.27 -14.75 1.45
C SER A 125 23.76 -14.72 1.12
N ALA A 126 24.49 -15.81 1.37
CA ALA A 126 25.93 -15.92 1.05
C ALA A 126 26.20 -16.00 -0.47
N PHE A 127 25.30 -16.59 -1.25
CA PHE A 127 25.43 -16.62 -2.71
C PHE A 127 25.21 -15.23 -3.32
N VAL A 128 24.16 -14.52 -2.88
CA VAL A 128 23.83 -13.18 -3.37
C VAL A 128 24.88 -12.15 -2.94
N GLU A 129 25.39 -12.22 -1.70
CA GLU A 129 26.50 -11.36 -1.25
C GLU A 129 27.79 -11.60 -2.04
N ARG A 130 28.11 -12.86 -2.35
CA ARG A 130 29.35 -13.21 -3.04
C ARG A 130 29.34 -12.89 -4.55
N TRP A 131 28.18 -12.97 -5.20
CA TRP A 131 28.05 -12.68 -6.64
C TRP A 131 27.89 -11.19 -6.93
N TRP A 132 27.28 -10.41 -6.02
CA TRP A 132 26.99 -8.99 -6.25
C TRP A 132 28.07 -8.03 -5.70
N ASN A 133 28.85 -8.42 -4.67
CA ASN A 133 29.96 -7.61 -4.13
C ASN A 133 31.35 -7.98 -4.72
N ALA A 134 31.41 -8.82 -5.75
CA ALA A 134 32.68 -9.15 -6.38
C ALA A 134 33.18 -7.96 -7.23
N PRO A 135 34.38 -7.40 -6.97
CA PRO A 135 34.95 -6.40 -7.85
C PRO A 135 35.16 -6.99 -9.25
N HIS A 136 34.90 -6.18 -10.27
CA HIS A 136 34.80 -6.49 -11.71
C HIS A 136 36.07 -7.09 -12.38
N THR A 137 37.00 -7.68 -11.65
CA THR A 137 38.30 -8.15 -12.16
C THR A 137 38.45 -9.66 -12.29
N LEU A 138 37.41 -10.47 -12.05
CA LEU A 138 37.48 -11.94 -12.16
C LEU A 138 36.48 -12.55 -13.16
N LEU A 139 36.21 -11.86 -14.27
CA LEU A 139 35.39 -12.36 -15.39
C LEU A 139 36.23 -12.89 -16.58
N ARG A 140 37.43 -13.44 -16.32
CA ARG A 140 38.32 -13.94 -17.40
C ARG A 140 38.87 -15.36 -17.26
N SER A 141 38.49 -16.15 -16.23
CA SER A 141 39.13 -17.46 -16.01
C SER A 141 38.21 -18.66 -15.73
N LEU A 142 36.95 -18.64 -16.17
CA LEU A 142 36.09 -19.84 -16.10
C LEU A 142 35.41 -20.14 -17.44
N GLY A 143 36.24 -20.31 -18.47
CA GLY A 143 35.87 -21.05 -19.67
C GLY A 143 36.15 -22.54 -19.48
N HIS A 144 35.32 -23.26 -18.72
CA HIS A 144 35.34 -24.74 -18.75
C HIS A 144 34.12 -25.42 -18.10
N LEU A 145 32.90 -25.13 -18.55
CA LEU A 145 31.78 -26.06 -18.34
C LEU A 145 30.94 -26.09 -19.62
N GLY A 146 31.07 -27.21 -20.35
CA GLY A 146 30.36 -27.46 -21.59
C GLY A 146 28.85 -27.57 -21.39
N PHE A 147 28.10 -26.83 -22.19
CA PHE A 147 26.66 -27.05 -22.37
C PHE A 147 26.46 -28.18 -23.39
N PRO A 148 25.73 -29.26 -23.05
CA PRO A 148 25.28 -30.20 -24.07
C PRO A 148 24.19 -29.54 -24.93
N ARG A 149 24.44 -29.47 -26.24
CA ARG A 149 23.43 -29.19 -27.27
C ARG A 149 22.38 -30.31 -27.22
N SER A 150 21.15 -29.98 -26.83
CA SER A 150 20.00 -30.83 -27.08
C SER A 150 19.60 -30.69 -28.55
N SER A 151 19.96 -31.68 -29.35
CA SER A 151 19.34 -31.97 -30.65
C SER A 151 18.09 -32.82 -30.43
N ASP A 152 16.92 -32.25 -30.78
CA ASP A 152 15.79 -32.84 -31.53
C ASP A 152 15.10 -34.13 -31.02
N PRO A 153 13.80 -34.38 -31.32
CA PRO A 153 13.11 -34.18 -32.61
C PRO A 153 11.89 -33.26 -32.65
#